data_AF-A0A2E2HL14-F1
#
_entry.id   AF-A0A2E2HL14-F1
#
_cell.length_a   1.000
_cell.length_b   1.000
_cell.length_c   1.000
_cell.angle_alpha   90.00
_cell.angle_beta   90.00
_cell.angle_gamma   90.00
#
_symmetry.space_group_name_H-M   'P 1'
#
loop_
_entity.id
_entity.type
_entity.pdbx_description
1 polymer ?
#
loop_
_entity_poly.entity_id
_entity_poly.type
_entity_poly.pdbx_seq_one_letter_code
_entity_poly.pdbx_strand_id
1 'polypeptide(L)'
;MRKSIVYTFVACLLLAAMPYSVTADASEDIPTNAEATGVHDSLVAALAHADLVATLQGDGPFTVFAPTDQAFTDAGIDLDSFDTPEENATLVDILLYHVYSGNVSSSEVTDGLSVEMVNGDVASFTVVDGVVKIGEATVTTADVNASNGIIHVIDKVLMPPADDPFDGIDCAATIGLTTDGYGFTPSVVTIEPGQTVCWSWADASMAHNVKQVDGFQSSTYVAGGVTSGAPAQTVAFHHTFTENQTFYYACEPHVSMKMHGEIIVGDGGSQSTSSDKDSEDAPGFVASSMILAMLGAVLVMVRRSNQ
;
A
#
# COMPACT_ATOMS: atom_id res chain seq x y z
N MET A 1 -0.58 82.33 45.67
CA MET A 1 0.17 81.82 44.49
C MET A 1 0.08 80.32 44.48
N ARG A 2 -0.37 79.76 43.35
CA ARG A 2 -0.36 78.32 42.97
C ARG A 2 1.08 77.76 43.09
N LYS A 3 1.32 76.48 43.34
CA LYS A 3 1.17 75.39 42.34
C LYS A 3 1.17 74.00 43.00
N SER A 4 0.31 73.17 42.43
CA SER A 4 -0.06 71.81 42.79
C SER A 4 1.07 70.79 42.60
N ILE A 5 1.14 69.81 43.51
CA ILE A 5 1.90 68.58 43.36
C ILE A 5 1.06 67.62 42.51
N VAL A 6 1.57 67.26 41.34
CA VAL A 6 0.96 66.27 40.44
C VAL A 6 1.46 64.89 40.89
N TYR A 7 0.56 64.07 41.45
CA TYR A 7 0.78 62.64 41.65
C TYR A 7 0.30 61.91 40.40
N THR A 8 1.23 61.40 39.59
CA THR A 8 0.90 60.51 38.47
C THR A 8 0.55 59.14 39.04
N PHE A 9 -0.75 58.83 39.11
CA PHE A 9 -1.24 57.47 39.32
C PHE A 9 -0.92 56.64 38.07
N VAL A 10 0.09 55.77 38.16
CA VAL A 10 0.27 54.69 37.19
C VAL A 10 -0.74 53.61 37.57
N ALA A 11 -1.88 53.60 36.89
CA ALA A 11 -2.81 52.48 36.92
C ALA A 11 -2.14 51.30 36.20
N CYS A 12 -1.57 50.38 36.97
CA CYS A 12 -1.09 49.10 36.48
C CYS A 12 -2.33 48.25 36.14
N LEU A 13 -2.77 48.32 34.88
CA LEU A 13 -3.81 47.46 34.34
C LEU A 13 -3.21 46.04 34.25
N LEU A 14 -3.36 45.27 35.34
CA LEU A 14 -3.21 43.82 35.27
C LEU A 14 -4.35 43.31 34.38
N LEU A 15 -4.09 43.25 33.07
CA LEU A 15 -4.76 42.31 32.19
C LEU A 15 -4.42 40.92 32.74
N ALA A 16 -5.24 40.43 33.67
CA ALA A 16 -5.31 39.01 33.92
C ALA A 16 -5.74 38.40 32.59
N ALA A 17 -4.77 37.84 31.85
CA ALA A 17 -5.05 36.90 30.79
C ALA A 17 -5.69 35.69 31.48
N MET A 18 -7.02 35.75 31.64
CA MET A 18 -7.81 34.57 31.95
C MET A 18 -7.51 33.60 30.81
N PRO A 19 -6.97 32.40 31.04
CA PRO A 19 -6.98 31.39 30.01
C PRO A 19 -8.45 31.16 29.69
N TYR A 20 -8.88 31.54 28.48
CA TYR A 20 -10.16 31.09 27.93
C TYR A 20 -10.02 29.58 27.80
N SER A 21 -10.38 28.85 28.85
CA SER A 21 -10.63 27.42 28.73
C SER A 21 -11.98 27.34 28.05
N VAL A 22 -11.98 27.33 26.72
CA VAL A 22 -13.19 27.06 25.96
C VAL A 22 -13.49 25.58 26.16
N THR A 23 -14.39 25.30 27.08
CA THR A 23 -14.92 23.96 27.31
C THR A 23 -15.95 23.69 26.22
N ALA A 24 -15.86 22.54 25.56
CA ALA A 24 -16.90 22.10 24.64
C ALA A 24 -18.28 22.11 25.32
N ASP A 25 -19.30 22.53 24.58
CA ASP A 25 -20.69 22.59 25.01
C ASP A 25 -21.45 21.41 24.39
N ALA A 26 -21.95 20.51 25.24
CA ALA A 26 -22.71 19.34 24.81
C ALA A 26 -24.04 19.68 24.12
N SER A 27 -24.48 20.94 24.14
CA SER A 27 -25.66 21.41 23.41
C SER A 27 -25.36 21.93 22.01
N GLU A 28 -24.09 22.12 21.66
CA GLU A 28 -23.64 22.55 20.33
C GLU A 28 -23.22 21.35 19.46
N ASP A 29 -23.30 21.47 18.13
CA ASP A 29 -22.85 20.43 17.20
C ASP A 29 -21.32 20.29 17.15
N ILE A 30 -20.84 19.23 16.50
CA ILE A 30 -19.41 18.92 16.43
C ILE A 30 -18.59 20.04 15.77
N PRO A 31 -18.92 20.54 14.56
CA PRO A 31 -18.17 21.65 13.95
C PRO A 31 -18.13 22.91 14.82
N THR A 32 -19.26 23.29 15.43
CA THR A 32 -19.35 24.47 16.30
C THR A 32 -18.47 24.31 17.54
N ASN A 33 -18.43 23.12 18.14
CA ASN A 33 -17.53 22.81 19.25
C ASN A 33 -16.05 22.87 18.85
N ALA A 34 -15.70 22.31 17.68
CA ALA A 34 -14.33 22.32 17.18
C ALA A 34 -13.83 23.76 16.98
N GLU A 35 -14.64 24.63 16.35
CA GLU A 35 -14.36 26.06 16.17
C GLU A 35 -14.13 26.78 17.49
N ALA A 36 -14.91 26.45 18.52
CA ALA A 36 -14.82 27.11 19.82
C ALA A 36 -13.51 26.79 20.55
N THR A 37 -12.91 25.61 20.33
CA THR A 37 -11.72 25.17 21.09
C THR A 37 -10.43 25.95 20.81
N GLY A 38 -10.30 26.58 19.63
CA GLY A 38 -9.10 27.31 19.20
C GLY A 38 -7.83 26.47 19.02
N VAL A 39 -7.96 25.14 18.95
CA VAL A 39 -6.85 24.19 18.68
C VAL A 39 -7.15 23.24 17.51
N HIS A 40 -8.26 23.50 16.80
CA HIS A 40 -8.76 22.74 15.67
C HIS A 40 -9.03 23.66 14.46
N ASP A 41 -8.35 24.81 14.38
CA ASP A 41 -8.56 25.79 13.30
C ASP A 41 -8.27 25.17 11.92
N SER A 42 -7.26 24.31 11.85
CA SER A 42 -6.85 23.57 10.64
C SER A 42 -7.90 22.53 10.24
N LEU A 43 -8.50 21.85 11.21
CA LEU A 43 -9.57 20.87 10.96
C LEU A 43 -10.81 21.57 10.41
N VAL A 44 -11.22 22.69 11.02
CA VAL A 44 -12.38 23.48 10.55
C VAL A 44 -12.13 24.02 9.15
N ALA A 45 -10.92 24.54 8.88
CA ALA A 45 -10.55 25.01 7.56
C ALA A 45 -10.60 23.87 6.51
N ALA A 46 -10.10 22.68 6.86
CA ALA A 46 -10.15 21.51 5.98
C ALA A 46 -11.59 21.04 5.72
N LEU A 47 -12.45 21.02 6.74
CA LEU A 47 -13.87 20.68 6.60
C LEU A 47 -14.62 21.69 5.71
N ALA A 48 -14.31 22.97 5.83
CA ALA A 48 -14.87 24.02 4.98
C ALA A 48 -14.38 23.90 3.52
N HIS A 49 -13.10 23.60 3.32
CA HIS A 49 -12.51 23.38 1.99
C HIS A 49 -13.12 22.15 1.30
N ALA A 50 -13.38 21.10 2.06
CA ALA A 50 -13.96 19.83 1.59
C ALA A 50 -15.51 19.82 1.53
N ASP A 51 -16.19 20.92 1.87
CA ASP A 51 -17.65 21.03 1.94
C ASP A 51 -18.33 19.98 2.86
N LEU A 52 -17.64 19.59 3.94
CA LEU A 52 -18.11 18.56 4.89
C LEU A 52 -18.79 19.15 6.14
N VAL A 53 -18.78 20.46 6.32
CA VAL A 53 -19.36 21.13 7.51
C VAL A 53 -20.85 20.76 7.67
N ALA A 54 -21.63 20.87 6.60
CA ALA A 54 -23.06 20.55 6.64
C ALA A 54 -23.33 19.06 6.93
N THR A 55 -22.44 18.17 6.48
CA THR A 55 -22.52 16.72 6.76
C THR A 55 -22.34 16.43 8.24
N LEU A 56 -21.34 17.06 8.88
CA LEU A 56 -21.07 16.89 10.31
C LEU A 56 -22.01 17.69 11.23
N GLN A 57 -22.83 18.58 10.68
CA GLN A 57 -23.97 19.19 11.38
C GLN A 57 -25.25 18.35 11.30
N GLY A 58 -25.25 17.24 10.54
CA GLY A 58 -26.39 16.36 10.39
C GLY A 58 -26.82 15.66 11.68
N ASP A 59 -27.97 14.99 11.61
CA ASP A 59 -28.48 14.15 12.69
C ASP A 59 -27.53 12.97 12.93
N GLY A 60 -26.79 13.00 14.05
CA GLY A 60 -25.86 11.95 14.46
C GLY A 60 -26.55 10.67 14.97
N PRO A 61 -25.85 9.82 15.75
CA PRO A 61 -24.59 10.11 16.43
C PRO A 61 -23.36 9.93 15.54
N PHE A 62 -22.41 10.86 15.65
CA PHE A 62 -21.07 10.74 15.09
C PHE A 62 -20.02 10.59 16.19
N THR A 63 -18.95 9.85 15.94
CA THR A 63 -17.73 9.91 16.74
C THR A 63 -16.62 10.47 15.85
N VAL A 64 -16.11 11.65 16.19
CA VAL A 64 -15.09 12.35 15.41
C VAL A 64 -13.76 12.31 16.15
N PHE A 65 -12.73 11.80 15.49
CA PHE A 65 -11.37 11.85 15.97
C PHE A 65 -10.73 13.13 15.45
N ALA A 66 -10.69 14.18 16.26
CA ALA A 66 -10.28 15.52 15.85
C ALA A 66 -8.78 15.73 16.08
N PRO A 67 -7.94 15.80 15.03
CA PRO A 67 -6.53 16.12 15.17
C PRO A 67 -6.33 17.59 15.53
N THR A 68 -5.37 17.85 16.42
CA THR A 68 -4.96 19.23 16.76
C THR A 68 -4.27 19.94 15.59
N ASP A 69 -4.19 21.27 15.64
CA ASP A 69 -3.43 22.06 14.66
C ASP A 69 -1.95 21.64 14.55
N GLN A 70 -1.36 21.19 15.66
CA GLN A 70 0.00 20.66 15.65
C GLN A 70 0.07 19.33 14.87
N ALA A 71 -0.95 18.48 14.96
CA ALA A 71 -1.01 17.23 14.22
C ALA A 71 -1.08 17.45 12.70
N PHE A 72 -1.84 18.46 12.24
CA PHE A 72 -1.86 18.87 10.83
C PHE A 72 -0.49 19.39 10.38
N THR A 73 0.15 20.21 11.20
CA THR A 73 1.49 20.74 10.93
C THR A 73 2.52 19.61 10.82
N ASP A 74 2.49 18.64 11.73
CA ASP A 74 3.39 17.50 11.77
C ASP A 74 3.14 16.52 10.60
N ALA A 75 1.91 16.43 10.12
CA ALA A 75 1.55 15.68 8.92
C ALA A 75 1.99 16.38 7.62
N GLY A 76 2.35 17.67 7.67
CA GLY A 76 2.73 18.45 6.50
C GLY A 76 1.58 18.70 5.52
N ILE A 77 0.33 18.69 6.01
CA ILE A 77 -0.85 18.95 5.19
C ILE A 77 -0.96 20.45 4.96
N ASP A 78 -0.79 20.87 3.71
CA ASP A 78 -1.01 22.23 3.25
C ASP A 78 -2.29 22.27 2.43
N LEU A 79 -3.33 22.94 2.91
CA LEU A 79 -4.62 23.03 2.22
C LEU A 79 -4.50 23.72 0.85
N ASP A 80 -3.53 24.63 0.70
CA ASP A 80 -3.24 25.29 -0.58
C ASP A 80 -2.65 24.33 -1.63
N SER A 81 -2.26 23.11 -1.24
CA SER A 81 -1.81 22.07 -2.17
C SER A 81 -2.94 21.22 -2.74
N PHE A 82 -4.17 21.38 -2.24
CA PHE A 82 -5.35 20.64 -2.69
C PHE A 82 -6.16 21.43 -3.72
N ASP A 83 -5.55 21.69 -4.88
CA ASP A 83 -6.09 22.58 -5.91
C ASP A 83 -6.78 21.84 -7.06
N THR A 84 -6.55 20.53 -7.20
CA THR A 84 -7.20 19.69 -8.21
C THR A 84 -8.41 18.93 -7.66
N PRO A 85 -9.35 18.50 -8.52
CA PRO A 85 -10.45 17.64 -8.09
C PRO A 85 -9.98 16.33 -7.44
N GLU A 86 -8.89 15.74 -7.96
CA GLU A 86 -8.31 14.51 -7.46
C GLU A 86 -7.70 14.70 -6.07
N GLU A 87 -6.91 15.76 -5.86
CA GLU A 87 -6.38 16.09 -4.54
C GLU A 87 -7.53 16.35 -3.55
N ASN A 88 -8.53 17.14 -3.94
CA ASN A 88 -9.69 17.41 -3.08
C ASN A 88 -10.46 16.15 -2.71
N ALA A 89 -10.57 15.17 -3.61
CA ALA A 89 -11.16 13.88 -3.29
C ALA A 89 -10.34 13.13 -2.23
N THR A 90 -9.00 13.17 -2.32
CA THR A 90 -8.10 12.62 -1.30
C THR A 90 -8.28 13.32 0.06
N LEU A 91 -8.43 14.64 0.08
CA LEU A 91 -8.69 15.37 1.33
C LEU A 91 -10.03 14.97 1.96
N VAL A 92 -11.09 14.86 1.15
CA VAL A 92 -12.41 14.40 1.60
C VAL A 92 -12.29 13.00 2.20
N ASP A 93 -11.60 12.08 1.53
CA ASP A 93 -11.38 10.72 1.99
C ASP A 93 -10.65 10.68 3.36
N ILE A 94 -9.53 11.42 3.48
CA ILE A 94 -8.80 11.58 4.74
C ILE A 94 -9.72 12.11 5.85
N LEU A 95 -10.51 13.15 5.59
CA LEU A 95 -11.39 13.74 6.60
C LEU A 95 -12.51 12.77 7.01
N LEU A 96 -13.08 12.02 6.07
CA LEU A 96 -14.11 11.02 6.36
C LEU A 96 -13.54 9.82 7.13
N TYR A 97 -12.26 9.50 6.97
CA TYR A 97 -11.57 8.48 7.79
C TYR A 97 -11.38 8.90 9.26
N HIS A 98 -11.63 10.16 9.62
CA HIS A 98 -11.68 10.62 11.02
C HIS A 98 -13.08 10.52 11.62
N VAL A 99 -14.09 10.12 10.84
CA VAL A 99 -15.49 10.12 11.27
C VAL A 99 -16.00 8.69 11.32
N TYR A 100 -16.55 8.31 12.46
CA TYR A 100 -17.30 7.08 12.63
C TYR A 100 -18.79 7.40 12.75
N SER A 101 -19.63 6.71 11.97
CA SER A 101 -21.09 6.84 12.04
C SER A 101 -21.64 5.94 13.16
N GLY A 102 -21.59 6.48 14.37
CA GLY A 102 -22.01 5.81 15.58
C GLY A 102 -21.43 6.48 16.82
N ASN A 103 -21.64 5.84 17.97
CA ASN A 103 -21.15 6.34 19.24
C ASN A 103 -20.13 5.36 19.83
N VAL A 104 -18.87 5.77 19.93
CA VAL A 104 -17.83 5.01 20.63
C VAL A 104 -17.25 5.91 21.71
N SER A 105 -17.69 5.68 22.95
CA SER A 105 -17.08 6.31 24.12
C SER A 105 -15.77 5.63 24.49
N SER A 106 -14.88 6.32 25.20
CA SER A 106 -13.61 5.73 25.67
C SER A 106 -13.81 4.48 26.53
N SER A 107 -14.96 4.39 27.22
CA SER A 107 -15.32 3.25 28.07
C SER A 107 -15.71 1.99 27.30
N GLU A 108 -16.07 2.13 26.03
CA GLU A 108 -16.44 1.04 25.12
C GLU A 108 -15.25 0.56 24.29
N VAL A 109 -14.15 1.33 24.27
CA VAL A 109 -12.93 0.97 23.57
C VAL A 109 -12.22 -0.17 24.30
N THR A 110 -11.97 -1.24 23.56
CA THR A 110 -11.18 -2.39 24.02
C THR A 110 -9.98 -2.57 23.09
N ASP A 111 -8.92 -3.19 23.60
CA ASP A 111 -7.74 -3.49 22.79
C ASP A 111 -8.11 -4.42 21.62
N GLY A 112 -7.75 -4.02 20.40
CA GLY A 112 -8.10 -4.75 19.17
C GLY A 112 -9.53 -4.51 18.68
N LEU A 113 -10.27 -3.56 19.24
CA LEU A 113 -11.53 -3.12 18.65
C LEU A 113 -11.27 -2.53 17.26
N SER A 114 -12.12 -2.85 16.29
CA SER A 114 -12.06 -2.28 14.94
C SER A 114 -13.42 -1.73 14.54
N VAL A 115 -13.43 -0.59 13.87
CA VAL A 115 -14.64 0.09 13.39
C VAL A 115 -14.46 0.51 11.94
N GLU A 116 -15.53 0.42 11.16
CA GLU A 116 -15.59 0.92 9.79
C GLU A 116 -15.91 2.43 9.83
N MET A 117 -15.00 3.24 9.29
CA MET A 117 -15.12 4.70 9.21
C MET A 117 -16.05 5.11 8.07
N VAL A 118 -16.44 6.39 8.01
CA VAL A 118 -17.39 6.86 7.00
C VAL A 118 -16.84 6.78 5.57
N ASN A 119 -15.52 6.79 5.39
CA ASN A 119 -14.92 6.57 4.08
C ASN A 119 -14.96 5.09 3.62
N GLY A 120 -15.31 4.15 4.50
CA GLY A 120 -15.39 2.72 4.23
C GLY A 120 -14.19 1.91 4.75
N ASP A 121 -13.11 2.57 5.17
CA ASP A 121 -11.94 1.88 5.71
C ASP A 121 -12.09 1.51 7.18
N VAL A 122 -11.33 0.49 7.61
CA VAL A 122 -11.37 0.00 8.98
C VAL A 122 -10.23 0.61 9.81
N ALA A 123 -10.59 1.37 10.84
CA ALA A 123 -9.67 1.84 11.86
C ALA A 123 -9.63 0.86 13.04
N SER A 124 -8.44 0.63 13.61
CA SER A 124 -8.25 -0.25 14.77
C SER A 124 -7.80 0.53 16.00
N PHE A 125 -8.33 0.15 17.16
CA PHE A 125 -7.97 0.68 18.46
C PHE A 125 -6.94 -0.20 19.14
N THR A 126 -5.96 0.43 19.79
CA THR A 126 -5.00 -0.25 20.67
C THR A 126 -5.05 0.41 22.04
N VAL A 127 -5.08 -0.41 23.09
CA VAL A 127 -5.07 0.08 24.47
C VAL A 127 -3.86 -0.48 25.20
N VAL A 128 -2.85 0.36 25.42
CA VAL A 128 -1.60 -0.02 26.11
C VAL A 128 -1.42 0.88 27.33
N ASP A 129 -1.26 0.26 28.51
CA ASP A 129 -1.02 0.97 29.77
C ASP A 129 -2.06 2.08 30.09
N GLY A 130 -3.31 1.87 29.67
CA GLY A 130 -4.41 2.84 29.85
C GLY A 130 -4.42 4.00 28.86
N VAL A 131 -3.51 3.99 27.87
CA VAL A 131 -3.49 4.94 26.75
C VAL A 131 -4.24 4.32 25.58
N VAL A 132 -5.25 5.04 25.07
CA VAL A 132 -6.03 4.65 23.89
C VAL A 132 -5.38 5.24 22.64
N LYS A 133 -5.19 4.41 21.64
CA LYS A 133 -4.74 4.79 20.30
C LYS A 133 -5.73 4.31 19.25
N ILE A 134 -5.84 5.07 18.16
CA ILE A 134 -6.54 4.67 16.94
C ILE A 134 -5.53 4.75 15.80
N GLY A 135 -5.23 3.60 15.18
CA GLY A 135 -4.07 3.45 14.31
C GLY A 135 -2.78 3.87 15.03
N GLU A 136 -2.08 4.87 14.48
CA GLU A 136 -0.87 5.44 15.09
C GLU A 136 -1.14 6.66 15.97
N ALA A 137 -2.36 7.20 15.97
CA ALA A 137 -2.72 8.42 16.70
C ALA A 137 -3.09 8.10 18.15
N THR A 138 -2.59 8.90 19.09
CA THR A 138 -2.92 8.80 20.51
C THR A 138 -4.10 9.72 20.82
N VAL A 139 -5.10 9.20 21.53
CA VAL A 139 -6.20 10.01 22.04
C VAL A 139 -5.69 10.81 23.26
N THR A 140 -5.61 12.13 23.12
CA THR A 140 -5.11 13.04 24.14
C THR A 140 -6.23 13.55 25.07
N THR A 141 -7.42 13.77 24.51
CA THR A 141 -8.63 14.12 25.26
C THR A 141 -9.78 13.28 24.73
N ALA A 142 -10.39 12.46 25.58
CA ALA A 142 -11.49 11.60 25.20
C ALA A 142 -12.84 12.14 25.70
N ASP A 143 -13.92 11.67 25.07
CA ASP A 143 -15.32 11.87 25.50
C ASP A 143 -15.76 13.34 25.59
N VAL A 144 -15.38 14.14 24.60
CA VAL A 144 -15.89 15.51 24.49
C VAL A 144 -17.28 15.46 23.84
N ASN A 145 -18.32 15.54 24.67
CA ASN A 145 -19.71 15.44 24.20
C ASN A 145 -20.13 16.64 23.34
N ALA A 146 -20.84 16.36 22.26
CA ALA A 146 -21.53 17.32 21.40
C ALA A 146 -23.00 16.89 21.24
N SER A 147 -23.84 17.79 20.73
CA SER A 147 -25.28 17.54 20.57
C SER A 147 -25.61 16.38 19.61
N ASN A 148 -24.73 16.16 18.63
CA ASN A 148 -24.85 15.13 17.61
C ASN A 148 -23.75 14.06 17.68
N GLY A 149 -23.06 13.92 18.82
CA GLY A 149 -22.02 12.89 18.94
C GLY A 149 -20.95 13.10 20.02
N ILE A 150 -19.78 12.51 19.78
CA ILE A 150 -18.60 12.59 20.65
C ILE A 150 -17.40 13.02 19.82
N ILE A 151 -16.54 13.87 20.39
CA ILE A 151 -15.24 14.23 19.85
C ILE A 151 -14.15 13.60 20.72
N HIS A 152 -13.17 12.96 20.07
CA HIS A 152 -11.92 12.51 20.69
C HIS A 152 -10.77 13.28 20.06
N VAL A 153 -10.02 14.03 20.86
CA VAL A 153 -8.87 14.81 20.37
C VAL A 153 -7.67 13.90 20.21
N ILE A 154 -7.03 13.93 19.05
CA ILE A 154 -5.87 13.09 18.71
C ILE A 154 -4.62 13.92 18.40
N ASP A 155 -3.44 13.33 18.64
CA ASP A 155 -2.14 13.98 18.42
C ASP A 155 -1.57 13.80 16.99
N LYS A 156 -2.24 13.03 16.13
CA LYS A 156 -1.78 12.73 14.76
C LYS A 156 -2.98 12.63 13.81
N VAL A 157 -2.80 13.09 12.57
CA VAL A 157 -3.80 12.88 11.51
C VAL A 157 -3.85 11.40 11.15
N LEU A 158 -5.07 10.84 11.09
CA LEU A 158 -5.34 9.50 10.58
C LEU A 158 -5.22 9.51 9.06
N MET A 159 -4.30 8.72 8.55
CA MET A 159 -4.22 8.45 7.12
C MET A 159 -5.01 7.18 6.83
N PRO A 160 -5.98 7.23 5.90
CA PRO A 160 -6.59 6.02 5.34
C PRO A 160 -5.49 5.04 4.94
N PRO A 161 -5.69 3.72 5.11
CA PRO A 161 -4.83 2.76 4.44
C PRO A 161 -4.79 3.12 2.96
N ALA A 162 -3.60 3.07 2.34
CA ALA A 162 -3.54 3.29 0.90
C ALA A 162 -4.47 2.29 0.23
N ASP A 163 -5.37 2.76 -0.64
CA ASP A 163 -6.22 1.91 -1.47
C ASP A 163 -5.35 0.82 -2.09
N ASP A 164 -5.40 -0.40 -1.54
CA ASP A 164 -4.72 -1.52 -2.15
C ASP A 164 -5.57 -1.88 -3.37
N PRO A 165 -5.10 -1.61 -4.59
CA PRO A 165 -5.93 -1.88 -5.77
C PRO A 165 -6.10 -3.39 -6.00
N PHE A 166 -5.50 -4.22 -5.16
CA PHE A 166 -5.63 -5.66 -5.12
C PHE A 166 -6.38 -6.18 -3.89
N ASP A 167 -7.17 -5.35 -3.20
CA ASP A 167 -8.01 -5.86 -2.11
C ASP A 167 -8.89 -7.05 -2.59
N GLY A 168 -8.90 -8.12 -1.81
CA GLY A 168 -9.51 -9.40 -2.15
C GLY A 168 -8.75 -10.26 -3.18
N ILE A 169 -7.57 -9.85 -3.66
CA ILE A 169 -6.73 -10.59 -4.61
C ILE A 169 -5.42 -11.02 -3.92
N ASP A 170 -5.17 -12.33 -3.83
CA ASP A 170 -3.93 -12.88 -3.28
C ASP A 170 -2.80 -12.84 -4.33
N CYS A 171 -2.02 -11.76 -4.32
CA CYS A 171 -0.85 -11.57 -5.16
C CYS A 171 0.33 -12.38 -4.62
N ALA A 172 0.71 -13.45 -5.32
CA ALA A 172 1.92 -14.21 -4.99
C ALA A 172 3.21 -13.40 -5.24
N ALA A 173 3.14 -12.44 -6.16
CA ALA A 173 4.20 -11.47 -6.41
C ALA A 173 3.61 -10.16 -6.93
N THR A 174 4.21 -9.04 -6.51
CA THR A 174 3.89 -7.70 -7.01
C THR A 174 5.07 -7.12 -7.76
N ILE A 175 4.81 -6.60 -8.95
CA ILE A 175 5.81 -6.03 -9.86
C ILE A 175 5.50 -4.55 -10.04
N GLY A 176 6.46 -3.72 -9.67
CA GLY A 176 6.41 -2.28 -9.87
C GLY A 176 7.40 -1.81 -10.93
N LEU A 177 7.69 -0.51 -10.89
CA LEU A 177 8.71 0.13 -11.71
C LEU A 177 10.01 0.28 -10.92
N THR A 178 11.15 0.22 -11.61
CA THR A 178 12.43 0.63 -11.04
C THR A 178 12.39 2.10 -10.63
N THR A 179 13.27 2.51 -9.72
CA THR A 179 13.30 3.90 -9.21
C THR A 179 13.53 4.95 -10.30
N ASP A 180 14.21 4.59 -11.38
CA ASP A 180 14.41 5.45 -12.56
C ASP A 180 13.24 5.41 -13.56
N GLY A 181 12.24 4.54 -13.33
CA GLY A 181 11.06 4.37 -14.18
C GLY A 181 11.31 3.58 -15.47
N TYR A 182 12.53 3.12 -15.76
CA TYR A 182 12.87 2.52 -17.06
C TYR A 182 12.82 0.98 -17.10
N GLY A 183 12.45 0.34 -16.00
CA GLY A 183 12.43 -1.11 -15.84
C GLY A 183 11.28 -1.60 -14.97
N PHE A 184 10.98 -2.89 -15.08
CA PHE A 184 10.12 -3.58 -14.10
C PHE A 184 10.98 -4.07 -12.93
N THR A 185 10.44 -4.02 -11.72
CA THR A 185 11.08 -4.57 -10.52
C THR A 185 10.09 -5.36 -9.67
N PRO A 186 10.37 -6.64 -9.37
CA PRO A 186 11.42 -7.46 -9.97
C PRO A 186 11.20 -7.65 -11.48
N SER A 187 12.28 -7.85 -12.24
CA SER A 187 12.22 -8.11 -13.68
C SER A 187 11.97 -9.59 -14.03
N VAL A 188 12.22 -10.50 -13.08
CA VAL A 188 11.91 -11.93 -13.18
C VAL A 188 11.20 -12.36 -11.91
N VAL A 189 10.07 -13.04 -12.06
CA VAL A 189 9.28 -13.62 -10.96
C VAL A 189 9.10 -15.10 -11.20
N THR A 190 9.17 -15.90 -10.14
CA THR A 190 8.83 -17.32 -10.17
C THR A 190 7.66 -17.59 -9.25
N ILE A 191 6.62 -18.25 -9.76
CA ILE A 191 5.40 -18.61 -9.05
C ILE A 191 4.98 -20.05 -9.39
N GLU A 192 4.07 -20.61 -8.61
CA GLU A 192 3.44 -21.91 -8.87
C GLU A 192 2.14 -21.74 -9.69
N PRO A 193 1.71 -22.78 -10.43
CA PRO A 193 0.40 -22.78 -11.08
C PRO A 193 -0.74 -22.53 -10.09
N GLY A 194 -1.69 -21.69 -10.49
CA GLY A 194 -2.82 -21.23 -9.69
C GLY A 194 -2.56 -19.90 -8.96
N GLN A 195 -1.34 -19.37 -8.99
CA GLN A 195 -1.00 -18.11 -8.34
C GLN A 195 -1.22 -16.89 -9.24
N THR A 196 -1.46 -15.73 -8.60
CA THR A 196 -1.68 -14.45 -9.26
C THR A 196 -0.42 -13.58 -9.17
N VAL A 197 -0.05 -12.96 -10.29
CA VAL A 197 0.94 -11.88 -10.32
C VAL A 197 0.20 -10.57 -10.49
N CYS A 198 0.62 -9.57 -9.71
CA CYS A 198 0.06 -8.24 -9.70
C CYS A 198 1.11 -7.24 -10.18
N TRP A 199 0.69 -6.27 -10.98
CA TRP A 199 1.51 -5.18 -11.49
C TRP A 199 0.90 -3.87 -11.00
N SER A 200 1.65 -3.11 -10.20
CA SER A 200 1.17 -1.85 -9.64
C SER A 200 2.21 -0.75 -9.66
N TRP A 201 1.76 0.42 -10.08
CA TRP A 201 2.44 1.69 -9.92
C TRP A 201 1.40 2.81 -9.94
N ALA A 202 1.67 3.89 -9.19
CA ALA A 202 0.88 5.10 -9.17
C ALA A 202 1.77 6.31 -9.49
N ASP A 203 1.20 7.28 -10.19
CA ASP A 203 1.80 8.58 -10.50
C ASP A 203 3.20 8.49 -11.13
N ALA A 204 3.39 7.51 -12.00
CA ALA A 204 4.63 7.35 -12.73
C ALA A 204 4.90 8.58 -13.61
N SER A 205 6.17 9.00 -13.66
CA SER A 205 6.60 10.16 -14.45
C SER A 205 6.32 10.03 -15.95
N MET A 206 6.10 8.80 -16.43
CA MET A 206 5.72 8.48 -17.80
C MET A 206 4.74 7.30 -17.80
N ALA A 207 4.03 7.11 -18.92
CA ALA A 207 3.01 6.07 -19.04
C ALA A 207 3.64 4.69 -19.28
N HIS A 208 3.13 3.67 -18.59
CA HIS A 208 3.57 2.29 -18.73
C HIS A 208 2.37 1.34 -18.93
N ASN A 209 2.62 0.17 -19.50
CA ASN A 209 1.68 -0.96 -19.50
C ASN A 209 2.41 -2.29 -19.42
N VAL A 210 1.64 -3.35 -19.22
CA VAL A 210 2.07 -4.75 -19.35
C VAL A 210 1.46 -5.28 -20.64
N LYS A 211 2.28 -5.79 -21.56
CA LYS A 211 1.78 -6.43 -22.78
C LYS A 211 2.60 -7.67 -23.14
N GLN A 212 1.91 -8.79 -23.36
CA GLN A 212 2.55 -10.07 -23.67
C GLN A 212 3.33 -10.01 -24.99
N VAL A 213 4.53 -10.60 -24.97
CA VAL A 213 5.40 -10.78 -26.14
C VAL A 213 5.72 -12.26 -26.35
N ASP A 214 6.12 -12.63 -27.57
CA ASP A 214 6.28 -14.04 -27.99
C ASP A 214 7.59 -14.71 -27.52
N GLY A 215 8.44 -14.00 -26.78
CA GLY A 215 9.71 -14.55 -26.30
C GLY A 215 10.52 -13.58 -25.44
N PHE A 216 11.65 -14.07 -24.91
CA PHE A 216 12.56 -13.30 -24.07
C PHE A 216 13.05 -12.04 -24.78
N GLN A 217 12.75 -10.88 -24.20
CA GLN A 217 13.10 -9.55 -24.74
C GLN A 217 12.64 -9.30 -26.19
N SER A 218 11.57 -9.98 -26.61
CA SER A 218 10.97 -9.82 -27.93
C SER A 218 10.22 -8.50 -28.04
N SER A 219 10.28 -7.89 -29.23
CA SER A 219 9.45 -6.73 -29.59
C SER A 219 8.17 -7.10 -30.33
N THR A 220 7.85 -8.40 -30.44
CA THR A 220 6.69 -8.91 -31.15
C THR A 220 5.60 -9.29 -30.15
N TYR A 221 4.47 -8.57 -30.21
CA TYR A 221 3.34 -8.80 -29.32
C TYR A 221 2.52 -10.02 -29.74
N VAL A 222 2.05 -10.78 -28.75
CA VAL A 222 1.12 -11.89 -28.98
C VAL A 222 -0.26 -11.32 -29.30
N ALA A 223 -0.81 -11.67 -30.46
CA ALA A 223 -2.14 -11.23 -30.85
C ALA A 223 -3.21 -11.81 -29.90
N GLY A 224 -4.01 -10.93 -29.27
CA GLY A 224 -4.97 -11.33 -28.25
C GLY A 224 -4.34 -11.80 -26.93
N GLY A 225 -3.05 -11.55 -26.73
CA GLY A 225 -2.33 -11.87 -25.51
C GLY A 225 -2.74 -11.01 -24.32
N VAL A 226 -2.21 -11.37 -23.16
CA VAL A 226 -2.47 -10.68 -21.88
C VAL A 226 -1.95 -9.24 -21.94
N THR A 227 -2.77 -8.29 -21.50
CA THR A 227 -2.41 -6.87 -21.48
C THR A 227 -3.12 -6.12 -20.35
N SER A 228 -2.45 -5.13 -19.77
CA SER A 228 -3.06 -4.17 -18.84
C SER A 228 -3.85 -3.08 -19.56
N GLY A 229 -3.89 -3.09 -20.90
CA GLY A 229 -4.58 -2.09 -21.73
C GLY A 229 -3.65 -1.01 -22.26
N ALA A 230 -4.20 0.20 -22.44
CA ALA A 230 -3.45 1.36 -22.91
C ALA A 230 -2.41 1.80 -21.85
N PRO A 231 -1.25 2.36 -22.27
CA PRO A 231 -0.28 2.91 -21.32
C PRO A 231 -0.88 4.00 -20.42
N ALA A 232 -0.62 3.91 -19.12
CA ALA A 232 -1.09 4.86 -18.12
C ALA A 232 0.00 5.13 -17.05
N GLN A 233 -0.09 6.29 -16.40
CA GLN A 233 0.80 6.67 -15.30
C GLN A 233 0.45 5.97 -13.98
N THR A 234 -0.79 5.48 -13.86
CA THR A 234 -1.27 4.66 -12.76
C THR A 234 -1.87 3.39 -13.34
N VAL A 235 -1.38 2.24 -12.91
CA VAL A 235 -1.87 0.92 -13.34
C VAL A 235 -1.95 0.02 -12.14
N ALA A 236 -3.09 -0.65 -12.01
CA ALA A 236 -3.24 -1.84 -11.20
C ALA A 236 -3.79 -2.96 -12.09
N PHE A 237 -2.97 -3.98 -12.33
CA PHE A 237 -3.30 -5.07 -13.22
C PHE A 237 -2.88 -6.38 -12.59
N HIS A 238 -3.70 -7.42 -12.71
CA HIS A 238 -3.37 -8.73 -12.17
C HIS A 238 -3.71 -9.83 -13.18
N HIS A 239 -2.97 -10.94 -13.11
CA HIS A 239 -3.24 -12.12 -13.93
C HIS A 239 -2.91 -13.39 -13.16
N THR A 240 -3.86 -14.33 -13.15
CA THR A 240 -3.68 -15.66 -12.54
C THR A 240 -3.19 -16.64 -13.57
N PHE A 241 -2.02 -17.25 -13.32
CA PHE A 241 -1.43 -18.23 -14.21
C PHE A 241 -1.81 -19.63 -13.74
N THR A 242 -2.40 -20.44 -14.61
CA THR A 242 -2.93 -21.77 -14.24
C THR A 242 -2.14 -22.94 -14.83
N GLU A 243 -1.25 -22.68 -15.80
CA GLU A 243 -0.45 -23.68 -16.49
C GLU A 243 1.05 -23.42 -16.32
N ASN A 244 1.85 -24.48 -16.37
CA ASN A 244 3.31 -24.34 -16.42
C ASN A 244 3.73 -23.66 -17.72
N GLN A 245 4.36 -22.50 -17.61
CA GLN A 245 4.82 -21.74 -18.75
C GLN A 245 5.87 -20.70 -18.33
N THR A 246 6.62 -20.19 -19.30
CA THR A 246 7.29 -18.91 -19.14
C THR A 246 6.51 -17.84 -19.91
N PHE A 247 6.06 -16.83 -19.18
CA PHE A 247 5.34 -15.69 -19.73
C PHE A 247 6.29 -14.49 -19.87
N TYR A 248 6.42 -13.99 -21.09
CA TYR A 248 7.20 -12.81 -21.41
C TYR A 248 6.30 -11.61 -21.67
N TYR A 249 6.68 -10.46 -21.15
CA TYR A 249 5.97 -9.20 -21.39
C TYR A 249 6.92 -8.03 -21.54
N ALA A 250 6.43 -6.98 -22.17
CA ALA A 250 7.13 -5.73 -22.36
C ALA A 250 6.22 -4.54 -22.06
N CYS A 251 6.86 -3.39 -21.80
CA CYS A 251 6.17 -2.11 -21.79
C CYS A 251 6.13 -1.55 -23.22
N GLU A 252 4.94 -1.35 -23.78
CA GLU A 252 4.77 -0.94 -25.17
C GLU A 252 5.51 0.37 -25.54
N PRO A 253 5.36 1.48 -24.78
CA PRO A 253 6.07 2.71 -25.10
C PRO A 253 7.60 2.60 -24.92
N HIS A 254 8.08 1.59 -24.18
CA HIS A 254 9.49 1.46 -23.79
C HIS A 254 10.16 0.16 -24.27
N VAL A 255 9.52 -0.55 -25.22
CA VAL A 255 10.04 -1.80 -25.77
C VAL A 255 11.40 -1.61 -26.46
N SER A 256 11.61 -0.46 -27.10
CA SER A 256 12.88 -0.07 -27.73
C SER A 256 14.01 0.16 -26.72
N MET A 257 13.67 0.53 -25.48
CA MET A 257 14.59 0.71 -24.35
C MET A 257 14.78 -0.57 -23.54
N LYS A 258 14.27 -1.71 -24.03
CA LYS A 258 14.41 -3.02 -23.40
C LYS A 258 13.71 -3.19 -22.05
N MET A 259 12.65 -2.42 -21.79
CA MET A 259 11.77 -2.62 -20.62
C MET A 259 10.92 -3.90 -20.78
N HIS A 260 11.42 -5.02 -20.26
CA HIS A 260 10.80 -6.34 -20.32
C HIS A 260 10.74 -6.99 -18.93
N GLY A 261 9.82 -7.92 -18.77
CA GLY A 261 9.84 -8.84 -17.64
C GLY A 261 9.47 -10.27 -18.03
N GLU A 262 9.69 -11.16 -17.08
CA GLU A 262 9.54 -12.60 -17.24
C GLU A 262 8.87 -13.20 -16.00
N ILE A 263 7.83 -14.01 -16.21
CA ILE A 263 7.19 -14.81 -15.17
C ILE A 263 7.42 -16.28 -15.49
N ILE A 264 8.07 -17.00 -14.59
CA ILE A 264 8.27 -18.45 -14.66
C ILE A 264 7.21 -19.10 -13.78
N VAL A 265 6.31 -19.86 -14.38
CA VAL A 265 5.22 -20.56 -13.70
C VAL A 265 5.55 -22.04 -13.62
N GLY A 266 5.65 -22.58 -12.41
CA GLY A 266 6.07 -23.97 -12.17
C GLY A 266 7.46 -24.24 -12.75
N ASP A 267 7.56 -25.23 -13.63
CA ASP A 267 8.82 -25.61 -14.31
C ASP A 267 9.17 -24.74 -15.54
N GLY A 268 8.42 -23.66 -15.78
CA GLY A 268 8.63 -22.78 -16.93
C GLY A 268 8.12 -23.35 -18.26
N GLY A 269 7.29 -24.41 -18.22
CA GLY A 269 6.78 -25.05 -19.43
C GLY A 269 7.86 -25.82 -20.19
N SER A 270 8.96 -26.18 -19.53
CA SER A 270 9.90 -27.16 -20.08
C SER A 270 9.14 -28.47 -20.23
N GLN A 271 8.87 -28.89 -21.46
CA GLN A 271 8.43 -30.26 -21.68
C GLN A 271 9.46 -31.17 -21.03
N SER A 272 9.04 -31.86 -19.96
CA SER A 272 9.76 -32.98 -19.41
C SER A 272 9.97 -33.96 -20.57
N THR A 273 11.14 -33.90 -21.20
CA THR A 273 11.60 -34.97 -22.07
C THR A 273 11.89 -36.12 -21.12
N SER A 274 10.87 -36.90 -20.82
CA SER A 274 11.05 -38.28 -20.41
C SER A 274 11.88 -38.92 -21.51
N SER A 275 13.19 -38.94 -21.30
CA SER A 275 14.10 -39.83 -21.99
C SER A 275 13.78 -41.22 -21.47
N ASP A 276 12.65 -41.76 -21.96
CA ASP A 276 12.43 -43.19 -21.99
C ASP A 276 13.58 -43.74 -22.80
N LYS A 277 14.56 -44.29 -22.08
CA LYS A 277 15.60 -45.13 -22.66
C LYS A 277 14.87 -46.23 -23.43
N ASP A 278 15.06 -46.22 -24.75
CA ASP A 278 14.71 -47.33 -25.63
C ASP A 278 15.08 -48.65 -24.96
N SER A 279 14.08 -49.40 -24.52
CA SER A 279 14.23 -50.84 -24.33
C SER A 279 14.20 -51.46 -25.72
N GLU A 280 15.38 -51.74 -26.25
CA GLU A 280 15.56 -52.57 -27.44
C GLU A 280 14.93 -53.94 -27.19
N ASP A 281 13.72 -54.14 -27.70
CA ASP A 281 13.03 -55.41 -27.76
C ASP A 281 13.63 -56.22 -28.93
N ALA A 282 14.64 -57.04 -28.64
CA ALA A 282 15.15 -58.02 -29.60
C ALA A 282 14.27 -59.29 -29.55
N PRO A 283 13.67 -59.74 -30.67
CA PRO A 283 12.94 -61.00 -30.70
C PRO A 283 13.95 -62.15 -30.71
N GLY A 284 13.73 -63.12 -29.82
CA GLY A 284 14.66 -64.23 -29.60
C GLY A 284 14.93 -65.09 -30.82
N PHE A 285 16.19 -65.47 -31.00
CA PHE A 285 16.59 -66.75 -31.59
C PHE A 285 17.84 -67.27 -30.88
N VAL A 286 17.73 -68.53 -30.46
CA VAL A 286 18.74 -69.37 -29.82
C VAL A 286 19.93 -69.60 -30.75
N ALA A 287 21.16 -69.36 -30.31
CA ALA A 287 22.35 -70.05 -30.84
C ALA A 287 23.52 -69.99 -29.85
N SER A 288 23.86 -71.17 -29.33
CA SER A 288 25.10 -71.50 -28.63
C SER A 288 26.35 -71.03 -29.38
N SER A 289 27.39 -70.60 -28.65
CA SER A 289 28.76 -71.14 -28.81
C SER A 289 29.77 -70.45 -27.87
N MET A 290 30.08 -71.12 -26.76
CA MET A 290 31.42 -71.08 -26.17
C MET A 290 32.38 -71.78 -27.15
N ILE A 291 33.37 -71.07 -27.70
CA ILE A 291 34.62 -71.69 -28.20
C ILE A 291 35.80 -70.80 -27.82
N LEU A 292 36.55 -71.27 -26.84
CA LEU A 292 37.91 -70.85 -26.50
C LEU A 292 38.87 -71.74 -27.33
N ALA A 293 39.72 -71.16 -28.18
CA ALA A 293 40.85 -71.89 -28.78
C ALA A 293 41.99 -70.95 -29.18
N MET A 294 43.19 -71.29 -28.70
CA MET A 294 44.46 -70.58 -28.84
C MET A 294 45.05 -70.63 -30.26
N LEU A 295 45.90 -69.65 -30.60
CA LEU A 295 47.35 -69.78 -30.92
C LEU A 295 47.82 -68.67 -31.87
N GLY A 296 48.98 -68.07 -31.53
CA GLY A 296 49.69 -67.15 -32.41
C GLY A 296 50.83 -66.43 -31.70
N ALA A 297 51.86 -67.17 -31.32
CA ALA A 297 53.14 -66.62 -30.84
C ALA A 297 53.80 -65.74 -31.91
N VAL A 298 54.62 -64.75 -31.51
CA VAL A 298 56.05 -64.63 -31.88
C VAL A 298 56.63 -63.24 -31.52
N LEU A 299 57.64 -63.33 -30.63
CA LEU A 299 58.92 -62.60 -30.52
C LEU A 299 59.03 -61.11 -30.09
N VAL A 300 59.74 -60.98 -28.95
CA VAL A 300 61.01 -60.20 -28.72
C VAL A 300 60.83 -58.68 -28.57
N MET A 301 61.25 -58.04 -27.47
CA MET A 301 62.64 -57.93 -27.04
C MET A 301 62.74 -57.32 -25.62
N VAL A 302 63.59 -57.91 -24.76
CA VAL A 302 64.60 -57.25 -23.89
C VAL A 302 64.13 -56.25 -22.83
N ARG A 303 64.65 -56.17 -21.60
CA ARG A 303 65.57 -56.92 -20.72
C ARG A 303 65.78 -55.99 -19.51
N ARG A 304 66.06 -56.56 -18.33
CA ARG A 304 66.65 -55.95 -17.10
C ARG A 304 65.69 -55.10 -16.26
N SER A 305 65.70 -55.17 -14.93
CA SER A 305 66.77 -55.54 -13.98
C SER A 305 66.22 -55.84 -12.57
N ASN A 306 66.90 -56.75 -11.84
CA ASN A 306 67.14 -56.82 -10.39
C ASN A 306 65.90 -56.77 -9.45
N GLN A 307 65.68 -57.67 -8.49
CA GLN A 307 66.52 -58.58 -7.71
C GLN A 307 65.69 -59.81 -7.29
#